data_AF-A0A167WW66-F1
#
_entry.id   AF-A0A167WW66-F1
#
_cell.length_a   1.000
_cell.length_b   1.000
_cell.length_c   1.000
_cell.angle_alpha   90.00
_cell.angle_beta   90.00
_cell.angle_gamma   90.00
#
_symmetry.space_group_name_H-M   'P 1'
#
loop_
_entity.id
_entity.type
_entity.pdbx_description
1 polymer ?
#
loop_
_entity_poly.entity_id
_entity_poly.type
_entity_poly.pdbx_seq_one_letter_code
_entity_poly.pdbx_strand_id
1 'polypeptide(L)'
;MVRKRSVEDSSVMPKSENRQCRSTQLSTRDLKKGPKASITSPPPKSQAAKFNARVLKKLQAAVDNNPDINLMTQMPTNYTSRLIEFQGEDREESKEISEKSETTKRHNGDIRDCLQASDPVDIVWPLSSAILGLLEETSHIVEPLPDGLPQRLLNLMQTSEVLWKSPFPERMMVFKSDAGVVVKAMRHVDDDTEYTTLQYLECHKPDIPAPRPLGYVRMSGITLMFQTYKPSTTLATVWPRLENHQKASIRDQLSSIMSDLRSIPYTDGSALGGVAGEGCKDIRRHLGRVRSRFGALPNLKNSYSRAIILAVKSSLS
;
A
#
# COMPACT_ATOMS: atom_id res chain seq x y z
N MET A 1 77.34 17.38 18.61
CA MET A 1 75.92 17.14 18.27
C MET A 1 75.48 15.83 18.94
N VAL A 2 74.41 15.92 19.73
CA VAL A 2 73.99 15.06 20.85
C VAL A 2 73.30 13.77 20.33
N ARG A 3 73.90 12.57 20.57
CA ARG A 3 73.51 11.46 21.50
C ARG A 3 72.25 10.65 21.10
N LYS A 4 72.40 9.36 20.69
CA LYS A 4 72.24 8.06 21.45
C LYS A 4 70.80 7.83 21.97
N ARG A 5 70.11 6.67 21.84
CA ARG A 5 70.41 5.19 21.98
C ARG A 5 69.32 4.41 21.17
N SER A 6 69.52 3.25 20.51
CA SER A 6 69.75 1.84 20.97
C SER A 6 68.78 1.40 22.09
N VAL A 7 68.03 0.29 22.02
CA VAL A 7 68.40 -1.16 22.07
C VAL A 7 67.11 -1.96 21.73
N GLU A 8 67.10 -2.92 20.77
CA GLU A 8 67.11 -4.41 20.89
C GLU A 8 66.05 -4.98 21.89
N ASP A 9 65.41 -6.13 21.73
CA ASP A 9 65.85 -7.40 21.15
C ASP A 9 64.66 -8.37 20.93
N SER A 10 65.01 -9.45 20.25
CA SER A 10 64.32 -10.58 19.66
C SER A 10 63.69 -11.64 20.58
N SER A 11 62.71 -12.34 19.97
CA SER A 11 62.44 -13.79 20.06
C SER A 11 61.85 -14.41 21.34
N VAL A 12 61.19 -15.56 21.09
CA VAL A 12 61.01 -16.76 21.94
C VAL A 12 59.55 -17.16 22.18
N MET A 13 59.10 -18.16 21.41
CA MET A 13 58.08 -19.14 21.80
C MET A 13 58.71 -20.18 22.74
N PRO A 14 57.96 -20.66 23.75
CA PRO A 14 57.85 -22.10 24.01
C PRO A 14 56.39 -22.47 24.37
N LYS A 15 55.73 -23.42 23.70
CA LYS A 15 55.65 -24.87 23.96
C LYS A 15 55.65 -25.34 25.43
N SER A 16 54.71 -26.27 25.68
CA SER A 16 54.64 -27.32 26.72
C SER A 16 54.46 -26.85 28.17
N GLU A 17 53.71 -27.51 29.07
CA GLU A 17 53.32 -28.91 29.14
C GLU A 17 52.25 -29.14 30.24
N ASN A 18 51.47 -30.20 30.04
CA ASN A 18 50.89 -31.15 31.01
C ASN A 18 50.97 -30.86 32.53
N ARG A 19 49.84 -31.10 33.20
CA ARG A 19 49.58 -32.24 34.13
C ARG A 19 48.16 -32.07 34.70
N GLN A 20 47.20 -33.00 34.69
CA GLN A 20 47.13 -34.44 34.89
C GLN A 20 46.23 -34.75 36.12
N CYS A 21 45.13 -35.42 35.81
CA CYS A 21 44.44 -36.51 36.52
C CYS A 21 43.83 -36.37 37.92
N ARG A 22 42.59 -36.90 37.96
CA ARG A 22 41.98 -37.81 38.96
C ARG A 22 41.62 -37.16 40.30
N SER A 23 40.57 -37.51 41.02
CA SER A 23 39.49 -38.51 41.01
C SER A 23 38.56 -38.01 42.15
N THR A 24 37.24 -38.20 42.20
CA THR A 24 36.61 -39.44 42.70
C THR A 24 35.09 -39.26 42.72
N GLN A 25 34.43 -40.39 42.51
CA GLN A 25 33.02 -40.72 42.31
C GLN A 25 32.06 -40.36 43.45
N LEU A 26 30.76 -40.30 43.13
CA LEU A 26 29.61 -40.92 43.82
C LEU A 26 28.37 -40.55 42.97
N SER A 27 27.32 -41.32 42.72
CA SER A 27 26.88 -42.69 42.99
C SER A 27 25.56 -42.81 42.20
N THR A 28 25.37 -43.90 41.47
CA THR A 28 24.10 -44.23 40.80
C THR A 28 22.97 -44.49 41.81
N ARG A 29 21.75 -44.00 41.55
CA ARG A 29 20.49 -44.70 41.86
C ARG A 29 19.31 -44.08 41.13
N ASP A 30 18.52 -44.97 40.54
CA ASP A 30 17.35 -44.79 39.71
C ASP A 30 16.24 -43.93 40.30
N LEU A 31 15.58 -43.13 39.46
CA LEU A 31 14.18 -42.72 39.65
C LEU A 31 13.49 -42.49 38.29
N LYS A 32 12.80 -43.55 37.85
CA LYS A 32 11.48 -43.59 37.17
C LYS A 32 11.22 -42.69 35.95
N LYS A 33 10.95 -43.36 34.82
CA LYS A 33 10.21 -42.84 33.65
C LYS A 33 8.90 -42.16 34.07
N GLY A 34 8.74 -40.90 33.65
CA GLY A 34 7.49 -40.12 33.58
C GLY A 34 7.42 -39.39 32.23
N PRO A 35 6.25 -38.90 31.80
CA PRO A 35 5.76 -39.03 30.43
C PRO A 35 6.40 -38.09 29.41
N LYS A 36 6.41 -38.54 28.14
CA LYS A 36 6.84 -37.81 26.95
C LYS A 36 6.22 -36.41 26.92
N ALA A 37 7.04 -35.38 27.13
CA ALA A 37 6.68 -34.01 26.81
C ALA A 37 6.55 -33.91 25.28
N SER A 38 5.30 -33.71 24.85
CA SER A 38 4.95 -33.33 23.49
C SER A 38 5.80 -32.14 23.05
N ILE A 39 6.33 -32.21 21.83
CA ILE A 39 7.00 -31.10 21.15
C ILE A 39 5.92 -30.05 20.89
N THR A 40 5.75 -29.12 21.82
CA THR A 40 4.92 -27.95 21.58
C THR A 40 5.71 -27.02 20.67
N SER A 41 5.28 -26.90 19.42
CA SER A 41 5.78 -25.88 18.49
C SER A 41 5.76 -24.51 19.17
N PRO A 42 6.77 -23.63 18.95
CA PRO A 42 6.75 -22.30 19.52
C PRO A 42 5.46 -21.58 19.12
N PRO A 43 4.87 -20.77 20.02
CA PRO A 43 3.60 -20.10 19.74
C PRO A 43 3.69 -19.29 18.45
N PRO A 44 2.60 -19.23 17.67
CA PRO A 44 2.59 -18.48 16.43
C PRO A 44 2.95 -17.02 16.72
N LYS A 45 3.97 -16.51 16.02
CA LYS A 45 4.41 -15.12 16.20
C LYS A 45 3.25 -14.18 15.85
N SER A 46 2.90 -13.35 16.82
CA SER A 46 1.94 -12.24 16.73
C SER A 46 2.19 -11.38 15.49
N GLN A 47 1.17 -10.69 15.00
CA GLN A 47 1.31 -9.84 13.81
C GLN A 47 2.31 -8.70 14.08
N ALA A 48 2.28 -8.13 15.28
CA ALA A 48 3.26 -7.16 15.76
C ALA A 48 4.68 -7.75 15.81
N ALA A 49 4.84 -8.98 16.30
CA ALA A 49 6.14 -9.65 16.34
C ALA A 49 6.72 -9.92 14.94
N LYS A 50 5.87 -10.29 13.97
CA LYS A 50 6.26 -10.47 12.57
C LYS A 50 6.65 -9.13 11.93
N PHE A 51 5.93 -8.06 12.24
CA PHE A 51 6.25 -6.71 11.77
C PHE A 51 7.60 -6.23 12.33
N ASN A 52 7.82 -6.35 13.64
CA ASN A 52 9.08 -5.99 14.30
C ASN A 52 10.26 -6.76 13.70
N ALA A 53 10.11 -8.07 13.48
CA ALA A 53 11.16 -8.88 12.88
C ALA A 53 11.53 -8.42 11.45
N ARG A 54 10.56 -7.96 10.66
CA ARG A 54 10.83 -7.41 9.32
C ARG A 54 11.57 -6.07 9.38
N VAL A 55 11.19 -5.20 10.30
CA VAL A 55 11.85 -3.90 10.49
C VAL A 55 13.29 -4.11 10.97
N LEU A 56 13.51 -4.97 11.96
CA LEU A 56 14.84 -5.38 12.42
C LEU A 56 15.71 -5.92 11.28
N LYS A 57 15.17 -6.81 10.43
CA LYS A 57 15.92 -7.34 9.29
C LYS A 57 16.33 -6.24 8.30
N LYS A 58 15.48 -5.23 8.10
CA LYS A 58 15.78 -4.09 7.21
C LYS A 58 16.86 -3.18 7.82
N LEU A 59 16.77 -2.92 9.12
CA LEU A 59 17.79 -2.13 9.83
C LEU A 59 19.14 -2.84 9.84
N GLN A 60 19.15 -4.15 10.13
CA GLN A 60 20.37 -4.95 10.08
C GLN A 60 21.02 -4.88 8.70
N ALA A 61 20.25 -5.09 7.64
CA ALA A 61 20.76 -4.96 6.27
C ALA A 61 21.27 -3.55 5.96
N ALA A 62 20.70 -2.50 6.57
CA ALA A 62 21.18 -1.13 6.39
C ALA A 62 22.55 -0.92 7.07
N VAL A 63 22.72 -1.44 8.29
CA VAL A 63 24.00 -1.41 9.03
C VAL A 63 25.07 -2.25 8.34
N ASP A 64 24.72 -3.44 7.84
CA ASP A 64 25.67 -4.32 7.15
C ASP A 64 26.21 -3.67 5.86
N ASN A 65 25.41 -2.82 5.20
CA ASN A 65 25.84 -2.07 4.01
C ASN A 65 26.58 -0.76 4.35
N ASN A 66 26.22 -0.11 5.45
CA ASN A 66 26.87 1.11 5.93
C ASN A 66 26.81 1.15 7.47
N PRO A 67 27.92 0.86 8.18
CA PRO A 67 27.92 0.75 9.63
C PRO A 67 27.62 2.09 10.34
N ASP A 68 27.88 3.22 9.67
CA ASP A 68 27.69 4.56 10.22
C ASP A 68 26.32 5.18 9.84
N ILE A 69 25.39 4.37 9.31
CA ILE A 69 24.09 4.88 8.86
C ILE A 69 23.21 5.35 10.02
N ASN A 70 22.59 6.52 9.88
CA ASN A 70 21.59 6.98 10.84
C ASN A 70 20.32 6.12 10.77
N LEU A 71 20.15 5.20 11.73
CA LEU A 71 19.02 4.27 11.80
C LEU A 71 17.65 4.95 11.85
N MET A 72 17.55 6.16 12.43
CA MET A 72 16.29 6.90 12.47
C MET A 72 15.77 7.25 11.07
N THR A 73 16.67 7.46 10.10
CA THR A 73 16.30 7.70 8.70
C THR A 73 15.81 6.43 7.98
N GLN A 74 16.13 5.25 8.54
CA GLN A 74 15.79 3.95 7.94
C GLN A 74 14.51 3.34 8.52
N MET A 75 14.09 3.84 9.70
CA MET A 75 12.83 3.50 10.34
C MET A 75 11.64 3.93 9.47
N PRO A 76 10.60 3.09 9.32
CA PRO A 76 9.37 3.51 8.67
C PRO A 76 8.75 4.70 9.41
N THR A 77 8.36 5.75 8.69
CA THR A 77 7.71 6.94 9.26
C THR A 77 6.38 6.62 9.98
N ASN A 78 5.72 5.53 9.60
CA ASN A 78 4.50 5.02 10.23
C ASN A 78 4.73 3.78 11.12
N TYR A 79 5.96 3.54 11.57
CA TYR A 79 6.29 2.37 12.40
C TYR A 79 5.42 2.29 13.66
N THR A 80 5.32 3.40 14.40
CA THR A 80 4.57 3.47 15.66
C THR A 80 3.08 3.20 15.46
N SER A 81 2.46 3.87 14.48
CA SER A 81 1.04 3.68 14.16
C SER A 81 0.73 2.23 13.77
N ARG A 82 1.55 1.62 12.90
CA ARG A 82 1.37 0.21 12.50
C ARG A 82 1.63 -0.78 13.63
N LEU A 83 2.56 -0.47 14.53
CA LEU A 83 2.83 -1.34 15.68
C LEU A 83 1.63 -1.37 16.63
N ILE A 84 1.01 -0.21 16.88
CA ILE A 84 -0.19 -0.08 17.71
C ILE A 84 -1.36 -0.85 17.07
N GLU A 85 -1.57 -0.71 15.75
CA GLU A 85 -2.60 -1.46 15.01
C GLU A 85 -2.43 -2.98 15.20
N PHE A 86 -1.23 -3.51 14.97
CA PHE A 86 -0.98 -4.95 15.11
C PHE A 86 -1.00 -5.47 16.55
N GLN A 87 -0.75 -4.61 17.54
CA GLN A 87 -0.89 -4.96 18.95
C GLN A 87 -2.35 -4.96 19.41
N GLY A 88 -3.22 -4.18 18.75
CA GLY A 88 -4.66 -4.17 18.99
C GLY A 88 -5.36 -5.43 18.45
N GLU A 89 -4.93 -5.92 17.28
CA GLU A 89 -5.48 -7.14 16.66
C GLU A 89 -5.19 -8.42 17.48
N ASP A 90 -4.02 -8.51 18.13
CA ASP A 90 -3.65 -9.67 18.96
C ASP A 90 -4.39 -9.71 20.32
N ARG A 91 -5.18 -8.69 20.69
CA ARG A 91 -5.89 -8.59 21.98
C ARG A 91 -7.32 -9.17 21.98
N GLU A 92 -7.91 -9.51 20.84
CA GLU A 92 -9.29 -10.02 20.78
C GLU A 92 -9.43 -11.50 21.20
N GLU A 93 -8.35 -12.27 21.33
CA GLU A 93 -8.44 -13.68 21.76
C GLU A 93 -8.36 -13.91 23.28
N SER A 94 -8.15 -12.87 24.10
CA SER A 94 -8.21 -13.04 25.56
C SER A 94 -8.42 -11.73 26.30
N LYS A 95 -9.69 -11.39 26.58
CA LYS A 95 -10.19 -11.01 27.92
C LYS A 95 -11.64 -10.55 27.89
N GLU A 96 -12.48 -11.30 28.59
CA GLU A 96 -13.68 -10.79 29.24
C GLU A 96 -13.30 -9.85 30.40
N ILE A 97 -14.00 -8.72 30.45
CA ILE A 97 -14.26 -7.81 31.59
C ILE A 97 -13.05 -7.05 32.17
N SER A 98 -12.96 -5.75 31.87
CA SER A 98 -13.11 -4.69 32.88
C SER A 98 -13.22 -3.32 32.22
N GLU A 99 -14.32 -2.63 32.51
CA GLU A 99 -14.70 -1.30 32.05
C GLU A 99 -13.84 -0.19 32.66
N LYS A 100 -13.34 0.71 31.81
CA LYS A 100 -13.44 2.19 31.92
C LYS A 100 -12.33 2.86 31.09
N SER A 101 -12.69 3.26 29.86
CA SER A 101 -12.41 4.61 29.33
C SER A 101 -13.10 4.75 27.97
N GLU A 102 -14.04 5.68 27.92
CA GLU A 102 -14.40 6.53 26.76
C GLU A 102 -14.42 5.89 25.36
N THR A 103 -15.63 5.52 24.95
CA THR A 103 -16.16 5.69 23.58
C THR A 103 -15.20 5.41 22.40
N THR A 104 -14.57 4.24 22.34
CA THR A 104 -14.24 3.68 21.02
C THR A 104 -15.52 3.10 20.46
N LYS A 105 -16.31 3.94 19.75
CA LYS A 105 -17.20 3.43 18.71
C LYS A 105 -16.33 2.50 17.88
N ARG A 106 -16.70 1.22 17.78
CA ARG A 106 -16.07 0.29 16.84
C ARG A 106 -16.17 0.95 15.46
N HIS A 107 -15.10 1.59 15.00
CA HIS A 107 -15.06 2.21 13.69
C HIS A 107 -15.34 1.10 12.69
N ASN A 108 -16.36 1.29 11.85
CA ASN A 108 -16.85 0.26 10.91
C ASN A 108 -15.87 0.01 9.74
N GLY A 109 -14.61 0.39 9.92
CA GLY A 109 -13.59 0.47 8.87
C GLY A 109 -13.90 1.51 7.80
N ASP A 110 -14.90 2.38 7.94
CA ASP A 110 -15.24 3.34 6.88
C ASP A 110 -14.17 4.45 6.78
N ILE A 111 -13.58 4.62 5.59
CA ILE A 111 -12.52 5.61 5.38
C ILE A 111 -13.00 7.05 5.65
N ARG A 112 -14.31 7.31 5.56
CA ARG A 112 -14.89 8.64 5.83
C ARG A 112 -14.77 9.06 7.28
N ASP A 113 -14.71 8.10 8.22
CA ASP A 113 -14.56 8.39 9.65
C ASP A 113 -13.24 9.12 9.96
N CYS A 114 -12.26 9.03 9.06
CA CYS A 114 -10.96 9.69 9.21
C CYS A 114 -10.94 11.13 8.69
N LEU A 115 -11.98 11.60 7.98
CA LEU A 115 -12.02 12.97 7.45
C LEU A 115 -12.40 13.96 8.55
N GLN A 116 -11.67 15.07 8.65
CA GLN A 116 -11.91 16.12 9.65
C GLN A 116 -11.95 17.49 8.99
N ALA A 117 -13.02 18.27 9.21
CA ALA A 117 -13.17 19.59 8.59
C ALA A 117 -12.13 20.63 9.05
N SER A 118 -11.42 20.36 10.16
CA SER A 118 -10.29 21.17 10.61
C SER A 118 -9.00 20.92 9.82
N ASP A 119 -8.93 19.82 9.06
CA ASP A 119 -7.70 19.43 8.38
C ASP A 119 -7.52 20.25 7.09
N PRO A 120 -6.28 20.63 6.77
CA PRO A 120 -5.99 21.34 5.52
C PRO A 120 -6.28 20.44 4.32
N VAL A 121 -6.72 21.08 3.24
CA VAL A 121 -6.95 20.45 1.95
C VAL A 121 -5.82 20.87 1.00
N ASP A 122 -5.13 19.89 0.46
CA ASP A 122 -4.13 20.07 -0.61
C ASP A 122 -4.77 19.72 -1.96
N ILE A 123 -4.91 20.72 -2.82
CA ILE A 123 -5.43 20.55 -4.18
C ILE A 123 -4.27 20.19 -5.10
N VAL A 124 -4.03 18.90 -5.27
CA VAL A 124 -2.96 18.38 -6.12
C VAL A 124 -3.27 18.63 -7.60
N TRP A 125 -4.53 18.41 -7.99
CA TRP A 125 -5.03 18.72 -9.32
C TRP A 125 -6.35 19.51 -9.23
N PRO A 126 -6.52 20.60 -10.02
CA PRO A 126 -7.68 21.47 -9.93
C PRO A 126 -9.01 20.74 -10.01
N LEU A 127 -9.97 21.17 -9.19
CA LEU A 127 -11.35 20.68 -9.25
C LEU A 127 -12.06 21.28 -10.47
N SER A 128 -12.78 20.45 -11.22
CA SER A 128 -13.59 20.90 -12.36
C SER A 128 -14.81 21.70 -11.90
N SER A 129 -15.40 22.47 -12.81
CA SER A 129 -16.64 23.23 -12.54
C SER A 129 -17.78 22.34 -12.03
N ALA A 130 -17.87 21.10 -12.50
CA ALA A 130 -18.85 20.13 -12.03
C ALA A 130 -18.68 19.80 -10.53
N ILE A 131 -17.43 19.65 -10.07
CA ILE A 131 -17.16 19.37 -8.65
C ILE A 131 -17.36 20.63 -7.81
N LEU A 132 -16.95 21.79 -8.32
CA LEU A 132 -17.18 23.06 -7.63
C LEU A 132 -18.68 23.34 -7.42
N GLY A 133 -19.50 23.17 -8.46
CA GLY A 133 -20.96 23.29 -8.35
C GLY A 133 -21.55 22.30 -7.35
N LEU A 134 -21.09 21.04 -7.36
CA LEU A 134 -21.53 20.03 -6.39
C LEU A 134 -21.18 20.41 -4.94
N LEU A 135 -20.00 20.99 -4.71
CA LEU A 135 -19.57 21.47 -3.38
C LEU A 135 -20.35 22.70 -2.92
N GLU A 136 -20.78 23.56 -3.84
CA GLU A 136 -21.65 24.71 -3.56
C GLU A 136 -23.04 24.26 -3.12
N GLU A 137 -23.65 23.31 -3.84
CA GLU A 137 -24.98 22.75 -3.53
C GLU A 137 -25.02 21.99 -2.19
N THR A 138 -23.91 21.32 -1.84
CA THR A 138 -23.83 20.49 -0.63
C THR A 138 -23.82 21.31 0.67
N SER A 139 -23.68 22.65 0.59
CA SER A 139 -23.70 23.49 1.79
C SER A 139 -24.22 24.90 1.56
N HIS A 140 -25.39 25.17 2.14
CA HIS A 140 -26.01 26.50 2.22
C HIS A 140 -25.52 27.35 3.40
N ILE A 141 -24.64 26.83 4.27
CA ILE A 141 -24.33 27.43 5.60
C ILE A 141 -22.85 27.81 5.75
N VAL A 142 -21.98 27.44 4.82
CA VAL A 142 -20.52 27.53 5.01
C VAL A 142 -19.93 28.76 4.31
N GLU A 143 -18.84 29.28 4.88
CA GLU A 143 -17.94 30.28 4.29
C GLU A 143 -17.69 30.04 2.79
N PRO A 144 -17.50 31.12 2.00
CA PRO A 144 -17.19 31.02 0.59
C PRO A 144 -15.90 30.20 0.36
N LEU A 145 -15.78 29.57 -0.82
CA LEU A 145 -14.51 28.97 -1.23
C LEU A 145 -13.44 30.08 -1.28
N PRO A 146 -12.20 29.83 -0.80
CA PRO A 146 -11.61 28.53 -0.48
C PRO A 146 -11.80 28.06 0.98
N ASP A 147 -12.16 28.93 1.91
CA ASP A 147 -12.08 28.68 3.36
C ASP A 147 -13.03 27.56 3.83
N GLY A 148 -14.18 27.43 3.16
CA GLY A 148 -15.16 26.37 3.40
C GLY A 148 -14.87 25.00 2.79
N LEU A 149 -13.78 24.84 2.02
CA LEU A 149 -13.54 23.64 1.21
C LEU A 149 -13.47 22.33 2.04
N PRO A 150 -12.74 22.26 3.17
CA PRO A 150 -12.67 21.03 3.97
C PRO A 150 -14.05 20.57 4.46
N GLN A 151 -14.87 21.51 4.94
CA GLN A 151 -16.22 21.19 5.42
C GLN A 151 -17.14 20.73 4.28
N ARG A 152 -17.06 21.35 3.10
CA ARG A 152 -17.84 20.95 1.92
C ARG A 152 -17.46 19.56 1.43
N LEU A 153 -16.16 19.23 1.40
CA LEU A 153 -15.68 17.89 1.06
C LEU A 153 -16.15 16.85 2.08
N LEU A 154 -16.09 17.16 3.37
CA LEU A 154 -16.59 16.26 4.42
C LEU A 154 -18.09 15.99 4.23
N ASN A 155 -18.91 17.03 4.06
CA ASN A 155 -20.35 16.90 3.84
C ASN A 155 -20.64 16.06 2.59
N LEU A 156 -19.93 16.32 1.48
CA LEU A 156 -20.08 15.58 0.24
C LEU A 156 -19.79 14.08 0.44
N MET A 157 -18.69 13.76 1.12
CA MET A 157 -18.33 12.37 1.40
C MET A 157 -19.34 11.68 2.32
N GLN A 158 -19.90 12.40 3.30
CA GLN A 158 -20.91 11.88 4.21
C GLN A 158 -22.24 11.58 3.51
N THR A 159 -22.66 12.41 2.55
CA THR A 159 -23.90 12.20 1.77
C THR A 159 -23.74 11.21 0.62
N SER A 160 -22.50 10.90 0.22
CA SER A 160 -22.23 10.00 -0.90
C SER A 160 -22.61 8.54 -0.62
N GLU A 161 -23.16 7.88 -1.63
CA GLU A 161 -23.50 6.45 -1.63
C GLU A 161 -22.23 5.61 -1.77
N VAL A 162 -22.13 4.49 -1.05
CA VAL A 162 -20.99 3.56 -1.20
C VAL A 162 -21.21 2.66 -2.42
N LEU A 163 -20.40 2.81 -3.46
CA LEU A 163 -20.41 1.92 -4.62
C LEU A 163 -19.59 0.65 -4.39
N TRP A 164 -18.47 0.77 -3.68
CA TRP A 164 -17.57 -0.36 -3.47
C TRP A 164 -16.68 -0.18 -2.23
N LYS A 165 -16.42 -1.29 -1.53
CA LYS A 165 -15.49 -1.37 -0.41
C LYS A 165 -14.37 -2.35 -0.73
N SER A 166 -13.13 -1.97 -0.43
CA SER A 166 -12.02 -2.92 -0.48
C SER A 166 -12.08 -3.90 0.69
N PRO A 167 -11.32 -5.01 0.66
CA PRO A 167 -11.15 -5.88 1.83
C PRO A 167 -10.63 -5.17 3.08
N PHE A 168 -10.05 -3.98 2.90
CA PHE A 168 -9.59 -3.05 3.93
C PHE A 168 -10.27 -1.69 3.69
N PRO A 169 -11.56 -1.54 4.06
CA PRO A 169 -12.34 -0.35 3.70
C PRO A 169 -11.70 0.96 4.21
N GLU A 170 -10.90 0.90 5.26
CA GLU A 170 -10.15 2.04 5.82
C GLU A 170 -9.00 2.52 4.92
N ARG A 171 -8.63 1.72 3.90
CA ARG A 171 -7.59 2.04 2.92
C ARG A 171 -8.14 2.47 1.58
N MET A 172 -9.27 1.92 1.14
CA MET A 172 -9.85 2.28 -0.15
C MET A 172 -11.33 1.98 -0.22
N MET A 173 -12.09 2.98 -0.64
CA MET A 173 -13.52 2.88 -0.96
C MET A 173 -13.84 3.74 -2.19
N VAL A 174 -14.93 3.39 -2.87
CA VAL A 174 -15.47 4.16 -3.99
C VAL A 174 -16.88 4.60 -3.65
N PHE A 175 -17.14 5.89 -3.83
CA PHE A 175 -18.39 6.54 -3.51
C PHE A 175 -19.01 7.15 -4.77
N LYS A 176 -20.34 7.21 -4.81
CA LYS A 176 -21.09 7.99 -5.78
C LYS A 176 -21.57 9.25 -5.07
N SER A 177 -21.11 10.40 -5.56
CA SER A 177 -21.42 11.70 -4.96
C SER A 177 -22.57 12.41 -5.66
N ASP A 178 -22.79 12.09 -6.94
CA ASP A 178 -23.91 12.59 -7.73
C ASP A 178 -24.22 11.60 -8.88
N ALA A 179 -25.27 11.84 -9.68
CA ALA A 179 -25.59 11.11 -10.90
C ALA A 179 -24.41 11.00 -11.87
N GLY A 180 -23.56 12.03 -11.96
CA GLY A 180 -22.43 12.07 -12.88
C GLY A 180 -21.03 11.86 -12.27
N VAL A 181 -20.91 11.68 -10.95
CA VAL A 181 -19.61 11.76 -10.25
C VAL A 181 -19.38 10.58 -9.31
N VAL A 182 -18.19 9.98 -9.41
CA VAL A 182 -17.66 9.08 -8.39
C VAL A 182 -16.41 9.64 -7.74
N VAL A 183 -16.23 9.29 -6.46
CA VAL A 183 -15.06 9.65 -5.67
C VAL A 183 -14.37 8.37 -5.23
N LYS A 184 -13.11 8.21 -5.63
CA LYS A 184 -12.25 7.15 -5.13
C LYS A 184 -11.44 7.71 -3.96
N ALA A 185 -11.74 7.24 -2.76
CA ALA A 185 -11.02 7.62 -1.54
C ALA A 185 -9.96 6.56 -1.25
N MET A 186 -8.71 6.99 -1.07
CA MET A 186 -7.57 6.10 -0.87
C MET A 186 -6.63 6.63 0.21
N ARG A 187 -6.19 5.76 1.12
CA ARG A 187 -5.21 6.10 2.16
C ARG A 187 -3.82 5.61 1.78
N HIS A 188 -2.79 6.39 2.12
CA HIS A 188 -1.37 6.04 1.92
C HIS A 188 -1.02 5.73 0.45
N VAL A 189 -1.50 6.56 -0.47
CA VAL A 189 -1.12 6.51 -1.88
C VAL A 189 -0.06 7.59 -2.12
N ASP A 190 1.12 7.17 -2.54
CA ASP A 190 2.30 8.03 -2.66
C ASP A 190 2.53 8.54 -4.09
N ASP A 191 1.58 8.33 -5.00
CA ASP A 191 1.68 8.74 -6.40
C ASP A 191 0.30 9.01 -7.02
N ASP A 192 0.32 9.63 -8.19
CA ASP A 192 -0.84 10.10 -8.94
C ASP A 192 -0.99 9.38 -10.30
N THR A 193 -0.31 8.23 -10.49
CA THR A 193 -0.25 7.54 -11.78
C THR A 193 -1.62 7.20 -12.35
N GLU A 194 -2.60 6.84 -11.52
CA GLU A 194 -3.96 6.58 -12.00
C GLU A 194 -4.60 7.85 -12.56
N TYR A 195 -4.45 8.98 -11.88
CA TYR A 195 -5.01 10.25 -12.31
C TYR A 195 -4.36 10.76 -13.59
N THR A 196 -3.02 10.78 -13.64
CA THR A 196 -2.26 11.22 -14.82
C THR A 196 -2.51 10.31 -16.03
N THR A 197 -2.69 9.00 -15.82
CA THR A 197 -3.07 8.07 -16.89
C THR A 197 -4.47 8.38 -17.44
N LEU A 198 -5.45 8.71 -16.59
CA LEU A 198 -6.79 9.08 -17.05
C LEU A 198 -6.77 10.40 -17.83
N GLN A 199 -6.00 11.41 -17.38
CA GLN A 199 -5.80 12.65 -18.14
C GLN A 199 -5.16 12.38 -19.50
N TYR A 200 -4.11 11.54 -19.52
CA TYR A 200 -3.44 11.17 -20.75
C TYR A 200 -4.40 10.48 -21.73
N LEU A 201 -5.22 9.55 -21.25
CA LEU A 201 -6.24 8.89 -22.08
C LEU A 201 -7.31 9.85 -22.59
N GLU A 202 -7.77 10.79 -21.76
CA GLU A 202 -8.72 11.82 -22.18
C GLU A 202 -8.14 12.68 -23.32
N CYS A 203 -6.87 13.07 -23.24
CA CYS A 203 -6.23 13.86 -24.29
C CYS A 203 -5.95 13.07 -25.58
N HIS A 204 -5.49 11.82 -25.47
CA HIS A 204 -4.97 11.07 -26.63
C HIS A 204 -5.98 10.12 -27.27
N LYS A 205 -6.95 9.63 -26.49
CA LYS A 205 -7.96 8.64 -26.90
C LYS A 205 -9.33 8.93 -26.25
N PRO A 206 -9.95 10.08 -26.54
CA PRO A 206 -11.21 10.50 -25.92
C PRO A 206 -12.40 9.58 -26.26
N ASP A 207 -12.32 8.79 -27.32
CA ASP A 207 -13.37 7.84 -27.71
C ASP A 207 -13.37 6.57 -26.86
N ILE A 208 -12.26 6.29 -26.15
CA ILE A 208 -12.18 5.14 -25.26
C ILE A 208 -13.10 5.36 -24.07
N PRO A 209 -13.98 4.39 -23.74
CA PRO A 209 -14.91 4.49 -22.62
C PRO A 209 -14.18 4.27 -21.29
N ALA A 210 -13.41 5.27 -20.87
CA ALA A 210 -12.78 5.37 -19.56
C ALA A 210 -13.36 6.56 -18.77
N PRO A 211 -13.29 6.54 -17.44
CA PRO A 211 -13.65 7.71 -16.63
C PRO A 211 -12.81 8.94 -17.01
N ARG A 212 -13.39 10.13 -16.91
CA ARG A 212 -12.68 11.40 -17.05
C ARG A 212 -12.33 11.94 -15.67
N PRO A 213 -11.08 12.37 -15.44
CA PRO A 213 -10.66 12.95 -14.17
C PRO A 213 -11.33 14.31 -13.96
N LEU A 214 -11.90 14.54 -12.78
CA LEU A 214 -12.61 15.78 -12.43
C LEU A 214 -11.90 16.57 -11.32
N GLY A 215 -10.83 16.03 -10.74
CA GLY A 215 -10.04 16.69 -9.71
C GLY A 215 -9.39 15.69 -8.76
N TYR A 216 -8.37 16.14 -8.03
CA TYR A 216 -7.64 15.33 -7.08
C TYR A 216 -7.22 16.18 -5.89
N VAL A 217 -7.68 15.82 -4.70
CA VAL A 217 -7.34 16.52 -3.46
C VAL A 217 -6.87 15.55 -2.39
N ARG A 218 -6.12 16.07 -1.42
CA ARG A 218 -5.70 15.33 -0.24
C ARG A 218 -6.20 16.05 1.01
N MET A 219 -6.80 15.28 1.92
CA MET A 219 -7.36 15.76 3.17
C MET A 219 -7.28 14.63 4.20
N SER A 220 -6.85 14.92 5.43
CA SER A 220 -6.76 13.93 6.52
C SER A 220 -5.93 12.67 6.19
N GLY A 221 -4.90 12.81 5.33
CA GLY A 221 -4.09 11.68 4.84
C GLY A 221 -4.82 10.73 3.88
N ILE A 222 -5.98 11.16 3.37
CA ILE A 222 -6.78 10.48 2.36
C ILE A 222 -6.70 11.28 1.06
N THR A 223 -6.46 10.56 -0.03
CA THR A 223 -6.59 11.06 -1.38
C THR A 223 -8.04 10.88 -1.84
N LEU A 224 -8.67 11.96 -2.29
CA LEU A 224 -9.98 11.95 -2.94
C LEU A 224 -9.79 12.24 -4.43
N MET A 225 -9.97 11.22 -5.26
CA MET A 225 -9.88 11.34 -6.71
C MET A 225 -11.29 11.36 -7.31
N PHE A 226 -11.68 12.51 -7.86
CA PHE A 226 -12.98 12.72 -8.51
C PHE A 226 -12.89 12.32 -9.98
N GLN A 227 -13.90 11.60 -10.47
CA GLN A 227 -13.99 11.20 -11.87
C GLN A 227 -15.45 11.02 -12.31
N THR A 228 -15.71 11.03 -13.61
CA THR A 228 -17.06 10.82 -14.15
C THR A 228 -17.59 9.43 -13.82
N TYR A 229 -18.87 9.35 -13.45
CA TYR A 229 -19.59 8.10 -13.29
C TYR A 229 -20.26 7.68 -14.61
N LYS A 230 -20.17 6.38 -14.95
CA LYS A 230 -21.02 5.77 -15.97
C LYS A 230 -21.90 4.70 -15.33
N PRO A 231 -23.22 4.93 -15.23
CA PRO A 231 -24.15 3.92 -14.75
C PRO A 231 -24.06 2.66 -15.62
N SER A 232 -23.60 1.54 -15.07
CA SER A 232 -23.42 0.30 -15.82
C SER A 232 -23.50 -0.92 -14.91
N THR A 233 -23.68 -2.09 -15.53
CA THR A 233 -23.59 -3.39 -14.83
C THR A 233 -22.28 -4.06 -15.20
N THR A 234 -21.63 -4.70 -14.23
CA THR A 234 -20.36 -5.38 -14.52
C THR A 234 -20.58 -6.57 -15.46
N LEU A 235 -19.64 -6.78 -16.38
CA LEU A 235 -19.65 -7.96 -17.25
C LEU A 235 -19.78 -9.27 -16.46
N ALA A 236 -19.14 -9.38 -15.28
CA ALA A 236 -19.22 -10.58 -14.45
C ALA A 236 -20.66 -10.94 -14.04
N THR A 237 -21.50 -9.93 -13.79
CA THR A 237 -22.91 -10.11 -13.41
C THR A 237 -23.74 -10.65 -14.56
N VAL A 238 -23.53 -10.13 -15.77
CA VAL A 238 -24.35 -10.46 -16.94
C VAL A 238 -23.80 -11.65 -17.74
N TRP A 239 -22.49 -11.92 -17.66
CA TRP A 239 -21.79 -12.93 -18.48
C TRP A 239 -22.44 -14.32 -18.52
N PRO A 240 -22.93 -14.87 -17.39
CA PRO A 240 -23.60 -16.18 -17.40
C PRO A 240 -24.89 -16.21 -18.22
N ARG A 241 -25.57 -15.07 -18.38
CA ARG A 241 -26.85 -14.93 -19.09
C ARG A 241 -26.67 -14.57 -20.56
N LEU A 242 -25.46 -14.23 -20.99
CA LEU A 242 -25.19 -13.83 -22.36
C LEU A 242 -25.14 -15.03 -23.32
N GLU A 243 -25.77 -14.87 -24.47
CA GLU A 243 -25.68 -15.79 -25.59
C GLU A 243 -24.30 -15.75 -26.25
N ASN A 244 -23.99 -16.79 -27.04
CA ASN A 244 -22.70 -16.89 -27.72
C ASN A 244 -22.43 -15.71 -28.67
N HIS A 245 -23.46 -15.24 -29.38
CA HIS A 245 -23.32 -14.11 -30.29
C HIS A 245 -23.03 -12.79 -29.54
N GLN A 246 -23.65 -12.60 -28.35
CA GLN A 246 -23.40 -11.42 -27.50
C GLN A 246 -21.98 -11.45 -26.91
N LYS A 247 -21.53 -12.63 -26.45
CA LYS A 247 -20.14 -12.82 -25.98
C LYS A 247 -19.12 -12.55 -27.10
N ALA A 248 -19.40 -12.99 -28.33
CA ALA A 248 -18.58 -12.70 -29.48
C ALA A 248 -18.53 -11.20 -29.77
N SER A 249 -19.67 -10.51 -29.77
CA SER A 249 -19.74 -9.05 -29.93
C SER A 249 -18.91 -8.31 -28.86
N ILE A 250 -19.02 -8.68 -27.59
CA ILE A 250 -18.23 -8.07 -26.51
C ILE A 250 -16.73 -8.33 -26.70
N ARG A 251 -16.34 -9.55 -27.10
CA ARG A 251 -14.94 -9.87 -27.41
C ARG A 251 -14.41 -8.97 -28.52
N ASP A 252 -15.19 -8.76 -29.57
CA ASP A 252 -14.77 -7.97 -30.73
C ASP A 252 -14.66 -6.48 -30.37
N GLN A 253 -15.59 -5.95 -29.57
CA GLN A 253 -15.51 -4.60 -29.00
C GLN A 253 -14.27 -4.41 -28.11
N LEU A 254 -14.01 -5.34 -27.19
CA LEU A 254 -12.81 -5.32 -26.35
C LEU A 254 -11.53 -5.41 -27.17
N SER A 255 -11.53 -6.19 -28.24
CA SER A 255 -10.39 -6.33 -29.15
C SER A 255 -10.09 -5.01 -29.86
N SER A 256 -11.14 -4.31 -30.31
CA SER A 256 -11.02 -2.97 -30.90
C SER A 256 -10.44 -1.96 -29.90
N ILE A 257 -11.01 -1.85 -28.70
CA ILE A 257 -10.53 -0.94 -27.64
C ILE A 257 -9.06 -1.24 -27.29
N MET A 258 -8.71 -2.51 -27.13
CA MET A 258 -7.34 -2.91 -26.80
C MET A 258 -6.36 -2.67 -27.96
N SER A 259 -6.80 -2.79 -29.21
CA SER A 259 -5.99 -2.43 -30.37
C SER A 259 -5.75 -0.93 -30.41
N ASP A 260 -6.78 -0.13 -30.14
CA ASP A 260 -6.70 1.32 -30.10
C ASP A 260 -5.77 1.82 -28.99
N LEU A 261 -5.89 1.28 -27.77
CA LEU A 261 -4.95 1.58 -26.67
C LEU A 261 -3.49 1.28 -27.03
N ARG A 262 -3.24 0.18 -27.76
CA ARG A 262 -1.88 -0.21 -28.18
C ARG A 262 -1.35 0.62 -29.34
N SER A 263 -2.20 1.38 -30.04
CA SER A 263 -1.77 2.29 -31.10
C SER A 263 -1.15 3.59 -30.58
N ILE A 264 -1.25 3.86 -29.27
CA ILE A 264 -0.60 5.00 -28.65
C ILE A 264 0.92 4.87 -28.83
N PRO A 265 1.59 5.87 -29.42
CA PRO A 265 3.02 5.78 -29.71
C PRO A 265 3.84 5.69 -28.43
N TYR A 266 4.79 4.77 -28.43
CA TYR A 266 5.82 4.67 -27.39
C TYR A 266 7.08 5.40 -27.87
N THR A 267 7.62 6.27 -27.01
CA THR A 267 8.92 6.92 -27.28
C THR A 267 10.02 6.02 -26.73
N ASP A 268 10.99 5.66 -27.58
CA ASP A 268 12.13 4.85 -27.18
C ASP A 268 12.89 5.50 -26.01
N GLY A 269 13.14 4.72 -24.96
CA GLY A 269 13.79 5.18 -23.74
C GLY A 269 12.83 5.63 -22.63
N SER A 270 11.53 5.74 -22.89
CA SER A 270 10.54 6.01 -21.84
C SER A 270 10.45 4.84 -20.85
N ALA A 271 10.44 5.14 -19.56
CA ALA A 271 10.26 4.13 -18.53
C ALA A 271 8.92 3.41 -18.72
N LEU A 272 8.91 2.07 -18.67
CA LEU A 272 7.67 1.31 -18.68
C LEU A 272 6.90 1.60 -17.39
N GLY A 273 5.61 1.92 -17.49
CA GLY A 273 4.76 2.20 -16.33
C GLY A 273 3.85 3.40 -16.55
N GLY A 274 3.82 4.31 -15.57
CA GLY A 274 3.04 5.53 -15.64
C GLY A 274 3.50 6.47 -16.77
N VAL A 275 2.59 7.35 -17.18
CA VAL A 275 2.75 8.28 -18.31
C VAL A 275 3.63 9.49 -17.97
N ALA A 276 3.90 9.74 -16.69
CA ALA A 276 4.75 10.81 -16.18
C ALA A 276 6.12 10.29 -15.68
N GLY A 277 6.53 9.09 -16.13
CA GLY A 277 7.84 8.52 -15.78
C GLY A 277 7.89 7.86 -14.40
N GLU A 278 6.75 7.59 -13.77
CA GLU A 278 6.64 6.96 -12.44
C GLU A 278 7.13 5.51 -12.44
N GLY A 279 7.26 4.92 -13.63
CA GLY A 279 7.77 3.57 -13.83
C GLY A 279 6.81 2.47 -13.37
N CYS A 280 7.24 1.22 -13.55
CA CYS A 280 6.43 0.06 -13.22
C CYS A 280 6.57 -0.24 -11.72
N LYS A 281 5.45 -0.22 -11.01
CA LYS A 281 5.42 -0.61 -9.60
C LYS A 281 5.28 -2.11 -9.48
N ASP A 282 6.29 -2.76 -8.89
CA ASP A 282 6.14 -4.15 -8.49
C ASP A 282 5.31 -4.23 -7.21
N ILE A 283 4.06 -4.69 -7.35
CA ILE A 283 3.11 -4.93 -6.25
C ILE A 283 3.34 -6.28 -5.55
N ARG A 284 4.26 -7.12 -6.07
CA ARG A 284 4.60 -8.44 -5.50
C ARG A 284 5.60 -8.36 -4.35
N ARG A 285 5.79 -7.19 -3.70
CA ARG A 285 6.79 -6.97 -2.62
C ARG A 285 6.68 -7.89 -1.39
N HIS A 286 5.77 -8.86 -1.37
CA HIS A 286 5.83 -10.02 -0.47
C HIS A 286 6.81 -11.12 -0.94
N LEU A 287 7.38 -11.01 -2.14
CA LEU A 287 8.44 -11.87 -2.69
C LEU A 287 9.64 -10.98 -3.08
N GLY A 288 10.84 -11.41 -2.71
CA GLY A 288 12.05 -10.59 -2.60
C GLY A 288 12.47 -9.81 -3.86
N ARG A 289 13.19 -8.70 -3.62
CA ARG A 289 13.86 -7.88 -4.64
C ARG A 289 14.85 -8.72 -5.45
N VAL A 290 14.74 -8.68 -6.77
CA VAL A 290 15.90 -8.79 -7.67
C VAL A 290 16.09 -7.42 -8.30
N ARG A 291 17.27 -6.83 -8.06
CA ARG A 291 17.73 -5.59 -8.68
C ARG A 291 18.58 -5.98 -9.88
N SER A 292 17.96 -6.37 -11.00
CA SER A 292 18.67 -6.53 -12.27
C SER A 292 18.43 -5.29 -13.13
N ARG A 293 19.52 -4.60 -13.50
CA ARG A 293 19.51 -3.69 -14.65
C ARG A 293 19.14 -4.56 -15.86
N PHE A 294 17.98 -4.33 -16.46
CA PHE A 294 17.59 -5.04 -17.67
C PHE A 294 18.36 -4.44 -18.85
N GLY A 295 19.46 -5.08 -19.22
CA GLY A 295 19.91 -5.12 -20.60
C GLY A 295 18.87 -5.82 -21.45
N ALA A 296 18.74 -5.40 -22.70
CA ALA A 296 17.74 -5.82 -23.66
C ALA A 296 17.49 -7.34 -23.66
N LEU A 297 16.24 -7.74 -23.40
CA LEU A 297 15.72 -9.07 -23.75
C LEU A 297 14.32 -8.89 -24.34
N PRO A 298 14.05 -9.45 -25.54
CA PRO A 298 12.73 -9.43 -26.15
C PRO A 298 11.86 -10.52 -25.52
N ASN A 299 10.55 -10.26 -25.47
CA ASN A 299 9.49 -11.14 -24.95
C ASN A 299 9.40 -11.25 -23.41
N LEU A 300 8.69 -10.29 -22.80
CA LEU A 300 7.88 -10.59 -21.62
C LEU A 300 6.43 -10.19 -21.86
N LYS A 301 5.59 -11.20 -22.12
CA LYS A 301 4.15 -11.07 -22.23
C LYS A 301 3.55 -10.75 -20.86
N ASN A 302 2.67 -9.74 -20.86
CA ASN A 302 1.54 -9.51 -19.96
C ASN A 302 1.81 -9.34 -18.45
N SER A 303 1.75 -8.07 -18.00
CA SER A 303 1.27 -7.76 -16.64
C SER A 303 0.56 -6.40 -16.52
N TYR A 304 -0.10 -5.92 -17.58
CA TYR A 304 -0.84 -4.64 -17.56
C TYR A 304 -2.37 -4.79 -17.52
N SER A 305 -2.87 -5.99 -17.25
CA SER A 305 -4.30 -6.28 -17.29
C SER A 305 -5.07 -5.83 -16.04
N ARG A 306 -4.48 -5.33 -14.94
CA ARG A 306 -5.28 -5.00 -13.73
C ARG A 306 -5.62 -3.52 -13.54
N ALA A 307 -4.80 -2.59 -14.05
CA ALA A 307 -5.10 -1.16 -13.94
C ALA A 307 -6.20 -0.73 -14.91
N ILE A 308 -6.15 -1.21 -16.16
CA ILE A 308 -7.20 -0.94 -17.17
C ILE A 308 -8.49 -1.71 -16.85
N ILE A 309 -8.42 -2.89 -16.23
CA ILE A 309 -9.64 -3.65 -15.85
C ILE A 309 -10.45 -2.95 -14.75
N LEU A 310 -9.86 -2.08 -13.91
CA LEU A 310 -10.65 -1.29 -12.96
C LEU A 310 -11.35 -0.10 -13.62
N ALA A 311 -10.73 0.56 -14.61
CA ALA A 311 -11.37 1.60 -15.41
C ALA A 311 -12.47 1.04 -16.34
N VAL A 312 -12.26 -0.15 -16.91
CA VAL A 312 -13.24 -0.83 -17.79
C VAL A 312 -14.34 -1.53 -16.99
N LYS A 313 -14.13 -1.88 -15.72
CA LYS A 313 -15.17 -2.47 -14.86
C LYS A 313 -16.37 -1.55 -14.60
N SER A 314 -16.23 -0.25 -14.88
CA SER A 314 -17.26 0.77 -14.63
C SER A 314 -17.83 1.42 -15.91
N SER A 315 -17.45 0.99 -17.11
CA SER A 315 -17.80 1.75 -18.35
C SER A 315 -18.19 0.89 -19.56
N LEU A 316 -18.55 -0.38 -19.35
CA LEU A 316 -19.14 -1.20 -20.41
C LEU A 316 -20.55 -1.65 -20.03
N SER A 317 -21.50 -0.75 -20.21
CA SER A 317 -22.76 -0.95 -20.95
C SER A 317 -23.39 0.40 -21.21
#